data_AF-A0A0P0URI1-F1
#
_entry.id   AF-A0A0P0URI1-F1
#
_cell.length_a   1.000
_cell.length_b   1.000
_cell.length_c   1.000
_cell.angle_alpha   90.00
_cell.angle_beta   90.00
_cell.angle_gamma   90.00
#
_symmetry.space_group_name_H-M   'P 1'
#
loop_
_entity.id
_entity.type
_entity.pdbx_description
1 polymer ?
#
loop_
_entity_poly.entity_id
_entity_poly.type
_entity_poly.pdbx_seq_one_letter_code
_entity_poly.pdbx_strand_id
1 'polypeptide(L)'
;MRMQVFDDKEDYEFFLKLLQIGLQRENIELHAYCLMPNHFHLLLIPQSENSLSKFMQWVMTSHVRYYHKKNKTSGHIWQGRFKSFIVEKDNYYLTLLRYIEANALRANLSKFAQDWQYGSLAERVFKNRTLLHPPYLKLDDWTAYVNTPIYQKELDKIRNSVNRQAPLGNKNWTIKIAKKYGLLSTLKARGRPKNEKKL
;
A
#
# COMPACT_ATOMS: atom_id res chain seq x y z
N MET A 1 -5.87 -18.33 -8.33
CA MET A 1 -6.19 -16.93 -8.70
C MET A 1 -6.63 -16.20 -7.42
N ARG A 2 -6.27 -14.93 -7.22
CA ARG A 2 -6.78 -14.16 -6.05
C ARG A 2 -8.25 -13.83 -6.28
N MET A 3 -9.09 -14.08 -5.27
CA MET A 3 -10.53 -13.81 -5.33
C MET A 3 -10.77 -12.31 -5.51
N GLN A 4 -11.71 -11.94 -6.38
CA GLN A 4 -12.23 -10.57 -6.43
C GLN A 4 -13.05 -10.29 -5.16
N VAL A 5 -12.89 -9.11 -4.59
CA VAL A 5 -13.51 -8.71 -3.32
C VAL A 5 -14.26 -7.39 -3.44
N PHE A 6 -14.10 -6.69 -4.55
CA PHE A 6 -14.90 -5.53 -4.94
C PHE A 6 -15.50 -5.84 -6.32
N ASP A 7 -16.80 -6.08 -6.36
CA ASP A 7 -17.53 -6.51 -7.55
C ASP A 7 -18.22 -5.35 -8.25
N ASP A 8 -18.67 -4.36 -7.47
CA ASP A 8 -19.35 -3.18 -7.97
C ASP A 8 -18.93 -1.89 -7.25
N LYS A 9 -19.50 -0.77 -7.70
CA LYS A 9 -19.26 0.56 -7.12
C LYS A 9 -19.58 0.63 -5.62
N GLU A 10 -20.62 -0.07 -5.17
CA GLU A 10 -21.04 -0.04 -3.77
C GLU A 10 -19.95 -0.63 -2.86
N ASP A 11 -19.29 -1.71 -3.30
CA ASP A 11 -18.20 -2.33 -2.53
C ASP A 11 -17.02 -1.37 -2.36
N TYR A 12 -16.62 -0.68 -3.42
CA TYR A 12 -15.55 0.30 -3.37
C TYR A 12 -15.89 1.49 -2.47
N GLU A 13 -17.09 2.07 -2.62
CA GLU A 13 -17.51 3.21 -1.79
C GLU A 13 -17.66 2.80 -0.32
N PHE A 14 -18.17 1.61 -0.04
CA PHE A 14 -18.24 1.09 1.32
C PHE A 14 -16.84 0.92 1.93
N PHE A 15 -15.89 0.37 1.16
CA PHE A 15 -14.51 0.22 1.63
C PHE A 15 -13.82 1.57 1.87
N LEU A 16 -14.03 2.56 1.00
CA LEU A 16 -13.53 3.92 1.20
C LEU A 16 -14.10 4.55 2.48
N LYS A 17 -15.40 4.32 2.75
CA LYS A 17 -16.02 4.75 4.02
C LYS A 17 -15.39 4.06 5.23
N LEU A 18 -15.10 2.75 5.14
CA LEU A 18 -14.35 2.06 6.19
C LEU A 18 -12.96 2.67 6.37
N LEU A 19 -12.22 2.93 5.30
CA LEU A 19 -10.91 3.59 5.40
C LEU A 19 -11.02 4.92 6.15
N GLN A 20 -11.97 5.79 5.77
CA GLN A 20 -12.18 7.08 6.43
C GLN A 20 -12.40 6.94 7.95
N ILE A 21 -13.32 6.05 8.34
CA ILE A 21 -13.63 5.82 9.76
C ILE A 21 -12.43 5.23 10.48
N GLY A 22 -11.75 4.25 9.89
CA GLY A 22 -10.58 3.60 10.48
C GLY A 22 -9.42 4.58 10.70
N LEU A 23 -9.15 5.46 9.72
CA LEU A 23 -8.08 6.46 9.80
C LEU A 23 -8.32 7.43 10.96
N GLN A 24 -9.56 7.88 11.14
CA GLN A 24 -9.95 8.74 12.25
C GLN A 24 -9.83 8.02 13.61
N ARG A 25 -10.32 6.78 13.69
CA ARG A 25 -10.32 5.98 14.94
C ARG A 25 -8.93 5.74 15.50
N GLU A 26 -7.96 5.49 14.62
CA GLU A 26 -6.61 5.09 15.02
C GLU A 26 -5.58 6.22 14.83
N ASN A 27 -6.03 7.43 14.47
CA ASN A 27 -5.20 8.60 14.20
C ASN A 27 -4.04 8.28 13.23
N ILE A 28 -4.39 7.96 11.98
CA ILE A 28 -3.44 7.60 10.93
C ILE A 28 -3.62 8.55 9.75
N GLU A 29 -2.51 9.12 9.27
CA GLU A 29 -2.51 9.92 8.05
C GLU A 29 -2.47 9.00 6.83
N LEU A 30 -3.33 9.28 5.84
CA LEU A 30 -3.33 8.59 4.55
C LEU A 30 -2.69 9.47 3.49
N HIS A 31 -1.59 9.00 2.90
CA HIS A 31 -0.86 9.74 1.86
C HIS A 31 -1.07 9.16 0.46
N ALA A 32 -1.50 7.91 0.35
CA ALA A 32 -1.80 7.29 -0.94
C ALA A 32 -2.70 6.08 -0.74
N TYR A 33 -3.56 5.81 -1.72
CA TYR A 33 -4.27 4.55 -1.83
C TYR A 33 -4.51 4.16 -3.29
N CYS A 34 -4.70 2.86 -3.52
CA CYS A 34 -5.25 2.32 -4.75
C CYS A 34 -6.01 1.03 -4.41
N LEU A 35 -7.33 1.05 -4.59
CA LEU A 35 -8.16 -0.15 -4.45
C LEU A 35 -8.19 -0.87 -5.79
N MET A 36 -7.81 -2.14 -5.80
CA MET A 36 -7.82 -3.03 -6.97
C MET A 36 -8.91 -4.08 -6.75
N PRO A 37 -9.46 -4.72 -7.79
CA PRO A 37 -10.57 -5.66 -7.63
C PRO A 37 -10.35 -6.77 -6.58
N ASN A 38 -9.11 -7.20 -6.37
CA ASN A 38 -8.76 -8.31 -5.46
C ASN A 38 -7.75 -7.96 -4.35
N HIS A 39 -7.32 -6.69 -4.22
CA HIS A 39 -6.41 -6.23 -3.15
C HIS A 39 -6.37 -4.70 -3.10
N PHE A 40 -5.63 -4.13 -2.16
CA PHE A 40 -5.43 -2.68 -2.09
C PHE A 40 -4.01 -2.35 -1.64
N HIS A 41 -3.59 -1.12 -1.95
CA HIS A 41 -2.32 -0.54 -1.52
C HIS A 41 -2.58 0.75 -0.76
N LEU A 42 -1.86 0.97 0.34
CA LEU A 42 -1.94 2.17 1.18
C LEU A 42 -0.53 2.69 1.50
N LEU A 43 -0.40 4.01 1.57
CA LEU A 43 0.74 4.70 2.18
C LEU A 43 0.24 5.44 3.42
N LEU A 44 0.68 5.00 4.58
CA LEU A 44 0.13 5.40 5.88
C LEU A 44 1.23 5.97 6.77
N ILE A 45 0.84 6.91 7.63
CA ILE A 45 1.70 7.46 8.69
C ILE A 45 0.95 7.30 10.01
N PRO A 46 1.22 6.21 10.74
CA PRO A 46 0.60 5.95 12.02
C PRO A 46 1.21 6.86 13.10
N GLN A 47 0.38 7.52 13.91
CA GLN A 47 0.83 8.46 14.94
C GLN A 47 1.18 7.81 16.28
N SER A 48 0.89 6.50 16.44
CA SER A 48 1.18 5.75 17.66
C SER A 48 1.56 4.30 17.37
N GLU A 49 2.25 3.67 18.32
CA GLU A 49 2.53 2.24 18.24
C GLU A 49 1.22 1.43 18.20
N ASN A 50 1.20 0.34 17.43
CA ASN A 50 0.06 -0.56 17.22
C ASN A 50 -1.17 0.02 16.49
N SER A 51 -1.26 1.33 16.26
CA SER A 51 -2.37 1.94 15.49
C SER A 51 -2.57 1.29 14.12
N LEU A 52 -1.48 1.01 13.38
CA LEU A 52 -1.55 0.31 12.10
C LEU A 52 -2.22 -1.06 12.21
N SER A 53 -1.84 -1.86 13.21
CA SER A 53 -2.40 -3.20 13.38
C SER A 53 -3.89 -3.15 13.75
N LYS A 54 -4.28 -2.24 14.64
CA LYS A 54 -5.68 -2.02 15.04
C LYS A 54 -6.52 -1.54 13.86
N PHE A 55 -5.99 -0.58 13.10
CA PHE A 55 -6.62 -0.04 11.88
C PHE A 55 -6.89 -1.15 10.87
N MET A 56 -5.84 -1.92 10.52
CA MET A 56 -5.96 -3.00 9.54
C MET A 56 -6.92 -4.09 10.02
N GLN A 57 -6.86 -4.46 11.30
CA GLN A 57 -7.79 -5.44 11.88
C GLN A 57 -9.23 -4.96 11.76
N TRP A 58 -9.51 -3.71 12.15
CA TRP A 58 -10.86 -3.16 12.13
C TRP A 58 -11.41 -3.02 10.70
N VAL A 59 -10.64 -2.44 9.76
CA VAL A 59 -11.05 -2.27 8.37
C VAL A 59 -11.31 -3.62 7.71
N MET A 60 -10.37 -4.57 7.82
CA MET A 60 -10.51 -5.87 7.15
C MET A 60 -11.66 -6.69 7.72
N THR A 61 -11.85 -6.69 9.05
CA THR A 61 -12.95 -7.42 9.70
C THR A 61 -14.31 -6.80 9.34
N SER A 62 -14.40 -5.47 9.31
CA SER A 62 -15.63 -4.77 8.94
C SER A 62 -16.00 -5.02 7.49
N HIS A 63 -15.01 -5.04 6.59
CA HIS A 63 -15.22 -5.38 5.18
C HIS A 63 -15.70 -6.83 4.99
N VAL A 64 -15.07 -7.80 5.66
CA VAL A 64 -15.49 -9.21 5.61
C VAL A 64 -16.96 -9.38 6.01
N ARG A 65 -17.38 -8.71 7.10
CA ARG A 65 -18.77 -8.74 7.57
C ARG A 65 -19.73 -8.14 6.55
N TYR A 66 -19.37 -7.00 5.95
CA TYR A 66 -20.17 -6.39 4.88
C TYR A 66 -20.29 -7.31 3.67
N TYR A 67 -19.16 -7.84 3.17
CA TYR A 67 -19.11 -8.70 2.01
C TYR A 67 -20.01 -9.95 2.19
N HIS A 68 -19.91 -10.63 3.33
CA HIS A 68 -20.73 -11.81 3.61
C HIS A 68 -22.20 -11.48 3.79
N LYS A 69 -22.53 -10.34 4.41
CA LYS A 69 -23.92 -9.89 4.53
C LYS A 69 -24.54 -9.60 3.17
N LYS A 70 -23.81 -8.91 2.29
CA LYS A 70 -24.25 -8.56 0.92
C LYS A 70 -24.42 -9.81 0.06
N ASN A 71 -23.39 -10.67 0.04
CA ASN A 71 -23.33 -11.82 -0.86
C ASN A 71 -23.96 -13.11 -0.31
N LYS A 72 -24.47 -13.10 0.94
CA LYS A 72 -25.01 -14.28 1.63
C LYS A 72 -24.04 -15.47 1.64
N THR A 73 -22.75 -15.19 1.85
CA THR A 73 -21.67 -16.18 1.91
C THR A 73 -21.04 -16.27 3.29
N SER A 74 -20.09 -17.18 3.48
CA SER A 74 -19.25 -17.28 4.68
C SER A 74 -17.82 -17.67 4.30
N GLY A 75 -16.88 -17.60 5.26
CA GLY A 75 -15.49 -18.02 5.08
C GLY A 75 -14.48 -16.87 5.06
N HIS A 76 -13.33 -17.09 4.42
CA HIS A 76 -12.26 -16.09 4.33
C HIS A 76 -12.20 -15.48 2.93
N ILE A 77 -12.30 -14.15 2.83
CA ILE A 77 -12.15 -13.43 1.55
C ILE A 77 -10.74 -12.87 1.35
N TRP A 78 -10.05 -12.52 2.44
CA TRP A 78 -8.69 -12.00 2.41
C TRP A 78 -7.68 -13.14 2.58
N GLN A 79 -6.65 -13.16 1.73
CA GLN A 79 -5.62 -14.19 1.77
C GLN A 79 -4.46 -13.78 2.70
N GLY A 80 -4.39 -14.43 3.86
CA GLY A 80 -3.30 -14.26 4.82
C GLY A 80 -3.31 -12.90 5.53
N ARG A 81 -2.19 -12.59 6.20
CA ARG A 81 -2.01 -11.32 6.92
C ARG A 81 -1.71 -10.18 5.94
N PHE A 82 -2.06 -8.96 6.30
CA PHE A 82 -1.59 -7.78 5.58
C PHE A 82 -0.06 -7.75 5.59
N LYS A 83 0.53 -7.20 4.52
CA LYS A 83 1.97 -6.98 4.42
C LYS A 83 2.26 -5.51 4.64
N SER A 84 3.32 -5.23 5.39
CA SER A 84 3.78 -3.86 5.62
C SER A 84 5.31 -3.80 5.63
N PHE A 85 5.86 -2.64 5.31
CA PHE A 85 7.30 -2.35 5.42
C PHE A 85 7.49 -0.85 5.66
N ILE A 86 8.60 -0.50 6.31
CA ILE A 86 8.92 0.89 6.65
C ILE A 86 9.61 1.55 5.44
N VAL A 87 9.28 2.80 5.18
CA VAL A 87 9.77 3.57 4.03
C VAL A 87 10.55 4.77 4.54
N GLU A 88 11.74 4.97 3.97
CA GLU A 88 12.53 6.16 4.25
C GLU A 88 11.80 7.40 3.72
N LYS A 89 11.91 8.52 4.42
CA LYS A 89 11.41 9.80 3.91
C LYS A 89 12.17 10.18 2.62
N ASP A 90 11.78 11.27 1.98
CA ASP A 90 12.39 11.79 0.75
C ASP A 90 12.02 11.01 -0.54
N ASN A 91 13.00 10.71 -1.38
CA ASN A 91 12.79 10.13 -2.71
C ASN A 91 12.11 8.76 -2.67
N TYR A 92 12.28 7.98 -1.58
CA TYR A 92 11.64 6.68 -1.42
C TYR A 92 10.13 6.82 -1.13
N TYR A 93 9.73 7.87 -0.42
CA TYR A 93 8.33 8.22 -0.23
C TYR A 93 7.66 8.55 -1.57
N LEU A 94 8.27 9.40 -2.40
CA LEU A 94 7.72 9.72 -3.74
C LEU A 94 7.70 8.49 -4.66
N THR A 95 8.74 7.68 -4.63
CA THR A 95 8.83 6.43 -5.39
C THR A 95 7.65 5.51 -5.05
N LEU A 96 7.36 5.33 -3.77
CA LEU A 96 6.24 4.49 -3.33
C LEU A 96 4.89 5.14 -3.61
N LEU A 97 4.75 6.45 -3.40
CA LEU A 97 3.54 7.21 -3.74
C LEU A 97 3.18 7.02 -5.21
N ARG A 98 4.14 7.23 -6.12
CA ARG A 98 3.97 7.03 -7.57
C ARG A 98 3.60 5.59 -7.89
N TYR A 99 4.29 4.63 -7.28
CA TYR A 99 3.98 3.22 -7.47
C TYR A 99 2.53 2.90 -7.12
N ILE A 100 2.05 3.42 -5.97
CA ILE A 100 0.69 3.19 -5.49
C ILE A 100 -0.31 3.77 -6.49
N GLU A 101 -0.17 5.04 -6.83
CA GLU A 101 -1.06 5.76 -7.74
C GLU A 101 -1.05 5.22 -9.17
N ALA A 102 0.06 4.63 -9.63
CA ALA A 102 0.17 4.00 -10.95
C ALA A 102 -0.33 2.54 -11.00
N ASN A 103 -0.80 1.92 -9.90
CA ASN A 103 -1.10 0.47 -9.90
C ASN A 103 -2.21 0.10 -10.89
N ALA A 104 -3.32 0.84 -10.91
CA ALA A 104 -4.44 0.55 -11.81
C ALA A 104 -4.04 0.69 -13.28
N LEU A 105 -3.28 1.75 -13.62
CA LEU A 105 -2.68 1.94 -14.95
C LEU A 105 -1.80 0.74 -15.34
N ARG A 106 -0.89 0.32 -14.44
CA ARG A 106 0.02 -0.81 -14.70
C ARG A 106 -0.66 -2.16 -14.77
N ALA A 107 -1.85 -2.29 -14.19
CA ALA A 107 -2.69 -3.48 -14.30
C ALA A 107 -3.65 -3.43 -15.49
N ASN A 108 -3.55 -2.41 -16.35
CA ASN A 108 -4.44 -2.17 -17.49
C ASN A 108 -5.93 -2.04 -17.09
N LEU A 109 -6.21 -1.57 -15.87
CA LEU A 109 -7.57 -1.28 -15.40
C LEU A 109 -8.07 0.11 -15.81
N SER A 110 -7.16 0.96 -16.28
CA SER A 110 -7.41 2.35 -16.65
C SER A 110 -6.40 2.79 -17.71
N LYS A 111 -6.80 3.66 -18.63
CA LYS A 111 -5.93 4.20 -19.68
C LYS A 111 -4.93 5.21 -19.13
N PHE A 112 -5.37 6.05 -18.19
CA PHE A 112 -4.51 6.93 -17.41
C PHE A 112 -4.73 6.69 -15.91
N ALA A 113 -3.69 6.94 -15.11
CA ALA A 113 -3.73 6.64 -13.67
C ALA A 113 -4.83 7.40 -12.92
N GLN A 114 -5.11 8.64 -13.32
CA GLN A 114 -6.18 9.46 -12.72
C GLN A 114 -7.59 8.97 -13.08
N ASP A 115 -7.76 8.18 -14.14
CA ASP A 115 -9.10 7.69 -14.54
C ASP A 115 -9.63 6.63 -13.56
N TRP A 116 -8.73 6.01 -12.78
CA TRP A 116 -9.11 5.05 -11.77
C TRP A 116 -9.69 5.74 -10.53
N GLN A 117 -11.03 5.84 -10.49
CA GLN A 117 -11.78 6.56 -9.44
C GLN A 117 -11.54 6.07 -8.01
N TYR A 118 -11.02 4.84 -7.85
CA TYR A 118 -10.69 4.22 -6.57
C TYR A 118 -9.19 4.28 -6.25
N GLY A 119 -8.48 5.22 -6.87
CA GLY A 119 -7.09 5.57 -6.61
C GLY A 119 -6.94 7.00 -6.10
N SER A 120 -5.89 7.21 -5.31
CA SER A 120 -5.56 8.52 -4.73
C SER A 120 -5.22 9.60 -5.75
N LEU A 121 -4.68 9.27 -6.93
CA LEU A 121 -4.44 10.27 -7.98
C LEU A 121 -5.75 10.88 -8.49
N ALA A 122 -6.81 10.09 -8.63
CA ALA A 122 -8.13 10.59 -9.01
C ALA A 122 -8.66 11.59 -7.96
N GLU A 123 -8.51 11.28 -6.67
CA GLU A 123 -8.88 12.21 -5.59
C GLU A 123 -8.07 13.52 -5.66
N ARG A 124 -6.75 13.46 -5.91
CA ARG A 124 -5.90 14.66 -6.03
C ARG A 124 -6.31 15.56 -7.20
N VAL A 125 -6.61 14.96 -8.35
CA VAL A 125 -6.93 15.68 -9.59
C VAL A 125 -8.35 16.23 -9.54
N PHE A 126 -9.34 15.39 -9.18
CA PHE A 126 -10.75 15.75 -9.26
C PHE A 126 -11.32 16.32 -7.96
N LYS A 127 -10.61 16.19 -6.83
CA LYS A 127 -11.00 16.70 -5.51
C LYS A 127 -12.41 16.27 -5.08
N ASN A 128 -12.81 15.07 -5.49
CA ASN A 128 -14.13 14.51 -5.19
C ASN A 128 -14.23 13.89 -3.79
N ARG A 129 -13.11 13.74 -3.09
CA ARG A 129 -12.98 13.19 -1.74
C ARG A 129 -11.88 13.94 -0.98
N THR A 130 -11.85 13.75 0.34
CA THR A 130 -10.89 14.38 1.25
C THR A 130 -10.35 13.37 2.27
N LEU A 131 -9.91 12.21 1.79
CA LEU A 131 -9.25 11.18 2.61
C LEU A 131 -7.76 11.46 2.76
N LEU A 132 -7.16 12.10 1.76
CA LEU A 132 -5.72 12.30 1.70
C LEU A 132 -5.24 13.43 2.60
N HIS A 133 -4.17 13.16 3.32
CA HIS A 133 -3.37 14.15 4.00
C HIS A 133 -2.37 14.79 3.02
N PRO A 134 -1.93 16.03 3.27
CA PRO A 134 -0.94 16.69 2.44
C PRO A 134 0.34 15.85 2.31
N PRO A 135 0.92 15.75 1.11
CA PRO A 135 2.20 15.06 0.93
C PRO A 135 3.32 15.83 1.63
N TYR A 136 4.35 15.11 2.09
CA TYR A 136 5.53 15.74 2.70
C TYR A 136 6.38 16.55 1.72
N LEU A 137 6.24 16.26 0.43
CA LEU A 137 6.99 16.89 -0.64
C LEU A 137 6.02 17.47 -1.64
N LYS A 138 6.41 18.58 -2.26
CA LYS A 138 5.67 19.20 -3.34
C LYS A 138 5.59 18.25 -4.53
N LEU A 139 4.39 18.16 -5.12
CA LEU A 139 4.07 17.24 -6.20
C LEU A 139 3.92 18.04 -7.51
N ASP A 140 5.03 18.54 -8.03
CA ASP A 140 5.06 19.29 -9.30
C ASP A 140 4.93 18.35 -10.50
N ASP A 141 4.05 18.69 -11.46
CA ASP A 141 3.72 17.89 -12.65
C ASP A 141 3.41 16.42 -12.36
N TRP A 142 2.87 16.17 -11.17
CA TRP A 142 2.79 14.82 -10.61
C TRP A 142 1.91 13.87 -11.43
N THR A 143 0.77 14.34 -11.91
CA THR A 143 -0.12 13.55 -12.77
C THR A 143 0.62 13.06 -14.02
N ALA A 144 1.41 13.92 -14.67
CA ALA A 144 2.20 13.53 -15.82
C ALA A 144 3.26 12.49 -15.42
N TYR A 145 3.97 12.73 -14.32
CA TYR A 145 5.00 11.82 -13.81
C TYR A 145 4.46 10.42 -13.46
N VAL A 146 3.28 10.32 -12.83
CA VAL A 146 2.64 9.04 -12.51
C VAL A 146 2.27 8.26 -13.78
N ASN A 147 1.87 8.94 -14.85
CA ASN A 147 1.54 8.30 -16.12
C ASN A 147 2.76 7.88 -16.96
N THR A 148 3.98 8.31 -16.61
CA THR A 148 5.18 7.82 -17.29
C THR A 148 5.50 6.37 -16.90
N PRO A 149 6.08 5.55 -17.80
CA PRO A 149 6.50 4.20 -17.47
C PRO A 149 7.46 4.15 -16.28
N ILE A 150 7.23 3.21 -15.35
CA ILE A 150 8.14 2.95 -14.24
C ILE A 150 9.15 1.89 -14.68
N TYR A 151 10.44 2.20 -14.58
CA TYR A 151 11.50 1.27 -14.98
C TYR A 151 11.50 -0.01 -14.14
N GLN A 152 11.81 -1.14 -14.78
CA GLN A 152 11.78 -2.46 -14.14
C GLN A 152 12.64 -2.52 -12.86
N LYS A 153 13.82 -1.89 -12.86
CA LYS A 153 14.72 -1.82 -11.70
C LYS A 153 14.09 -1.12 -10.49
N GLU A 154 13.25 -0.11 -10.71
CA GLU A 154 12.54 0.59 -9.64
C GLU A 154 11.38 -0.26 -9.12
N LEU A 155 10.64 -0.91 -10.01
CA LEU A 155 9.60 -1.86 -9.66
C LEU A 155 10.13 -3.03 -8.83
N ASP A 156 11.30 -3.56 -9.17
CA ASP A 156 11.90 -4.69 -8.47
C ASP A 156 12.30 -4.33 -7.05
N LYS A 157 12.75 -3.10 -6.80
CA LYS A 157 13.02 -2.61 -5.44
C LYS A 157 11.74 -2.60 -4.59
N ILE A 158 10.65 -2.04 -5.12
CA ILE A 158 9.37 -1.97 -4.40
C ILE A 158 8.78 -3.37 -4.22
N ARG A 159 8.80 -4.21 -5.26
CA ARG A 159 8.34 -5.60 -5.22
C ARG A 159 9.11 -6.42 -4.20
N ASN A 160 10.42 -6.21 -4.09
CA ASN A 160 11.22 -6.85 -3.05
C ASN A 160 10.71 -6.46 -1.66
N SER A 161 10.48 -5.17 -1.39
CA SER A 161 9.89 -4.70 -0.14
C SER A 161 8.49 -5.28 0.12
N VAL A 162 7.60 -5.28 -0.88
CA VAL A 162 6.25 -5.87 -0.78
C VAL A 162 6.31 -7.37 -0.48
N ASN A 163 7.21 -8.11 -1.13
CA ASN A 163 7.27 -9.56 -0.98
C ASN A 163 7.98 -10.02 0.29
N ARG A 164 9.01 -9.28 0.70
CA ARG A 164 9.88 -9.64 1.81
C ARG A 164 9.58 -8.88 3.10
N GLN A 165 8.72 -7.87 3.02
CA GLN A 165 8.49 -6.91 4.12
C GLN A 165 9.79 -6.23 4.54
N ALA A 166 10.69 -6.02 3.58
CA ALA A 166 11.98 -5.36 3.78
C ALA A 166 11.80 -3.83 3.73
N PRO A 167 12.47 -3.07 4.61
CA PRO A 167 12.42 -1.61 4.55
C PRO A 167 12.81 -1.07 3.17
N LEU A 168 12.12 -0.02 2.71
CA LEU A 168 12.39 0.65 1.44
C LEU A 168 13.14 1.95 1.72
N GLY A 169 14.40 2.03 1.31
CA GLY A 169 15.27 3.17 1.59
C GLY A 169 16.66 2.95 1.04
N ASN A 170 17.59 3.84 1.37
CA ASN A 170 19.00 3.66 1.04
C ASN A 170 19.60 2.51 1.87
N LYS A 171 20.75 1.98 1.42
CA LYS A 171 21.34 0.77 2.01
C LYS A 171 21.67 0.95 3.50
N ASN A 172 22.23 2.09 3.88
CA ASN A 172 22.64 2.34 5.27
C ASN A 172 21.41 2.49 6.18
N TRP A 173 20.40 3.22 5.71
CA TRP A 173 19.15 3.40 6.43
C TRP A 173 18.38 2.09 6.58
N THR A 174 18.26 1.29 5.51
CA THR A 174 17.53 0.01 5.55
C THR A 174 18.18 -0.97 6.52
N ILE A 175 19.51 -1.04 6.59
CA ILE A 175 20.22 -1.85 7.60
C ILE A 175 19.94 -1.35 9.01
N LYS A 176 20.01 -0.03 9.23
CA LYS A 176 19.73 0.58 10.55
C LYS A 176 18.31 0.26 11.03
N ILE A 177 17.31 0.47 10.18
CA ILE A 177 15.91 0.19 10.48
C ILE A 177 15.68 -1.31 10.67
N ALA A 178 16.27 -2.15 9.84
CA ALA A 178 16.15 -3.59 9.98
C ALA A 178 16.76 -4.11 11.29
N LYS A 179 17.86 -3.53 11.77
CA LYS A 179 18.41 -3.83 13.10
C LYS A 179 17.45 -3.39 14.20
N LYS A 180 16.98 -2.14 14.15
CA LYS A 180 16.12 -1.54 15.17
C LYS A 180 14.84 -2.35 15.41
N TYR A 181 14.22 -2.86 14.35
CA TYR A 181 12.93 -3.56 14.43
C TYR A 181 13.04 -5.09 14.25
N GLY A 182 14.24 -5.66 14.34
CA GLY A 182 14.45 -7.11 14.20
C GLY A 182 14.15 -7.70 12.81
N LEU A 183 14.18 -6.86 11.75
CA LEU A 183 13.85 -7.23 10.37
C LEU A 183 15.08 -7.68 9.55
N LEU A 184 16.24 -7.95 10.17
CA LEU A 184 17.46 -8.33 9.43
C LEU A 184 17.28 -9.55 8.50
N SER A 185 16.41 -10.49 8.87
CA SER A 185 16.08 -11.66 8.04
C SER A 185 15.44 -11.26 6.70
N THR A 186 14.76 -10.12 6.65
CA THR A 186 14.13 -9.60 5.42
C THR A 186 15.15 -9.14 4.38
N LEU A 187 16.40 -8.83 4.80
CA LEU A 187 17.46 -8.35 3.91
C LEU A 187 18.37 -9.45 3.36
N LYS A 188 18.42 -10.63 4.00
CA LYS A 188 19.33 -11.73 3.61
C LYS A 188 18.88 -12.39 2.29
N ALA A 189 19.80 -12.91 1.48
CA ALA A 189 19.43 -13.72 0.30
C ALA A 189 18.54 -14.92 0.72
N ARG A 190 17.62 -15.35 -0.16
CA ARG A 190 16.83 -16.57 0.09
C ARG A 190 17.76 -17.80 0.06
N GLY A 191 17.54 -18.75 0.97
CA GLY A 191 18.28 -20.01 1.05
C GLY A 191 19.17 -20.15 2.29
N ARG A 192 19.78 -21.33 2.46
CA ARG A 192 20.76 -21.59 3.54
C ARG A 192 21.90 -20.57 3.42
N PRO A 193 22.35 -19.95 4.52
CA PRO A 193 23.54 -19.10 4.49
C PRO A 193 24.69 -19.87 3.84
N LYS A 194 25.37 -19.27 2.85
CA LYS A 194 26.63 -19.85 2.36
C LYS A 194 27.59 -19.84 3.54
N ASN A 195 28.13 -21.00 3.90
CA ASN A 195 29.19 -21.07 4.90
C ASN A 195 30.32 -20.14 4.43
N GLU A 196 30.56 -19.05 5.15
CA GLU A 196 31.80 -18.31 5.02
C GLU A 196 32.91 -19.29 5.44
N LYS A 197 33.75 -19.69 4.49
CA LYS A 197 35.00 -20.37 4.82
C LYS A 197 35.77 -19.38 5.70
N LYS A 198 35.93 -19.72 6.98
CA LYS A 198 36.96 -19.10 7.82
C LYS A 198 38.29 -19.32 7.10
N LEU A 199 38.90 -18.23 6.63
CA LEU A 199 40.32 -18.18 6.29
C LEU A 199 41.12 -18.21 7.58
#